data_AF-H5UN12-F1
#
_entry.id   AF-H5UN12-F1
#
_cell.length_a   1.000
_cell.length_b   1.000
_cell.length_c   1.000
_cell.angle_alpha   90.00
_cell.angle_beta   90.00
_cell.angle_gamma   90.00
#
_symmetry.space_group_name_H-M   'P 1'
#
loop_
_entity.id
_entity.type
_entity.pdbx_description
1 polymer ?
#
loop_
_entity_poly.entity_id
_entity_poly.type
_entity_poly.pdbx_seq_one_letter_code
_entity_poly.pdbx_strand_id
1 'polypeptide(L)'
;MPSGTWILVLESYPKGRYSADDARAKERGVPGPTTVVDSSLTPGLRPGYWAVVSDEWFSTKPEANRACGVFGRSASGACYARLVG
;
A
#
# COMPACT_ATOMS: atom_id res chain seq x y z
N MET A 1 8.72 0.88 -8.30
CA MET A 1 9.23 0.12 -7.15
C MET A 1 10.15 -0.97 -7.67
N PRO A 2 11.40 -1.10 -7.18
CA PRO A 2 12.29 -2.18 -7.54
C PRO A 2 11.72 -3.53 -7.09
N SER A 3 12.02 -4.60 -7.82
CA SER A 3 11.64 -5.94 -7.38
C SER A 3 12.42 -6.35 -6.13
N GLY A 4 11.77 -7.06 -5.22
CA GLY A 4 12.36 -7.54 -3.97
C GLY A 4 12.30 -6.54 -2.81
N THR A 5 11.54 -5.44 -2.92
CA THR A 5 11.37 -4.47 -1.83
C THR A 5 10.09 -4.72 -1.05
N TRP A 6 10.10 -4.34 0.22
CA TRP A 6 8.92 -4.34 1.07
C TRP A 6 8.24 -2.97 1.03
N ILE A 7 6.92 -2.96 0.90
CA ILE A 7 6.09 -1.76 1.00
C ILE A 7 4.99 -1.97 2.02
N LEU A 8 4.39 -0.89 2.52
CA LEU A 8 3.18 -0.96 3.32
C LEU A 8 1.95 -0.81 2.43
N VAL A 9 0.99 -1.72 2.58
CA VAL A 9 -0.36 -1.54 2.05
C VAL A 9 -1.25 -1.03 3.18
N LEU A 10 -1.87 0.13 2.94
CA LEU A 10 -2.65 0.86 3.92
C LEU A 10 -4.14 0.71 3.66
N GLU A 11 -4.55 0.79 2.38
CA GLU A 11 -5.93 0.60 1.95
C GLU A 11 -5.97 -0.25 0.67
N SER A 12 -7.09 -0.93 0.44
CA SER A 12 -7.31 -1.70 -0.79
C SER A 12 -8.75 -1.56 -1.25
N TYR A 13 -8.94 -0.92 -2.40
CA TYR A 13 -10.24 -0.62 -2.98
C TYR A 13 -10.54 -1.57 -4.14
N PRO A 14 -11.59 -2.43 -4.06
CA PRO A 14 -11.95 -3.33 -5.15
C PRO A 14 -12.30 -2.57 -6.43
N LYS A 15 -11.67 -2.92 -7.56
CA LYS A 15 -11.91 -2.26 -8.85
C LYS A 15 -13.35 -2.38 -9.36
N GLY A 16 -14.06 -3.42 -8.95
CA GLY A 16 -15.49 -3.58 -9.27
C GLY A 16 -16.41 -2.59 -8.52
N ARG A 17 -15.87 -1.79 -7.60
CA ARG A 17 -16.62 -0.80 -6.80
C ARG A 17 -16.02 0.60 -6.83
N TYR A 18 -14.73 0.74 -7.14
CA TYR A 18 -14.01 2.00 -7.10
C TYR A 18 -13.19 2.21 -8.38
N SER A 19 -13.25 3.42 -8.91
CA SER A 19 -12.34 3.87 -9.96
C SER A 19 -10.95 4.21 -9.40
N ALA A 20 -9.97 4.40 -10.29
CA ALA A 20 -8.66 4.88 -9.90
C ALA A 20 -8.73 6.28 -9.25
N ASP A 21 -9.63 7.14 -9.75
CA ASP A 21 -9.80 8.49 -9.23
C ASP A 21 -10.47 8.50 -7.85
N ASP A 22 -11.40 7.58 -7.58
CA ASP A 22 -11.95 7.39 -6.23
C ASP A 22 -10.87 6.98 -5.23
N ALA A 23 -10.01 6.04 -5.63
CA ALA A 23 -8.90 5.60 -4.80
C ALA A 23 -7.91 6.75 -4.52
N ARG A 24 -7.58 7.57 -5.52
CA ARG A 24 -6.74 8.78 -5.37
C ARG A 24 -7.39 9.84 -4.49
N ALA A 25 -8.71 10.03 -4.61
CA ALA A 25 -9.43 10.97 -3.77
C ALA A 25 -9.38 10.53 -2.29
N LYS A 26 -9.48 9.23 -2.02
CA LYS A 26 -9.38 8.66 -0.67
C LYS A 26 -7.96 8.63 -0.12
N GLU A 27 -6.98 8.41 -0.98
CA GLU A 27 -5.55 8.41 -0.64
C GLU A 27 -5.11 9.73 0.00
N ARG A 28 -5.64 10.87 -0.45
CA ARG A 28 -5.43 12.19 0.19
C ARG A 28 -5.82 12.27 1.68
N GLY A 29 -6.66 11.36 2.16
CA GLY A 29 -7.04 11.28 3.58
C GLY A 29 -6.13 10.39 4.42
N VAL A 30 -5.16 9.71 3.80
CA VAL A 30 -4.19 8.86 4.49
C VAL A 30 -3.02 9.72 4.97
N PRO A 31 -2.66 9.69 6.27
CA PRO A 31 -1.51 10.43 6.78
C PRO A 31 -0.19 9.94 6.17
N GLY A 32 0.73 10.86 5.86
CA GLY A 32 2.07 10.52 5.38
C GLY A 32 2.17 10.38 3.85
N PRO A 33 3.38 10.12 3.31
CA PRO A 33 3.61 10.02 1.88
C PRO A 33 3.09 8.68 1.33
N THR A 34 2.10 8.76 0.44
CA THR A 34 1.42 7.61 -0.13
C THR A 34 1.24 7.75 -1.64
N THR A 35 0.97 6.61 -2.28
CA THR A 35 0.56 6.57 -3.67
C THR A 35 -0.47 5.48 -3.92
N VAL A 36 -1.24 5.64 -5.01
CA VAL A 36 -2.20 4.63 -5.47
C VAL A 36 -1.59 3.82 -6.59
N VAL A 37 -1.57 2.50 -6.41
CA VAL A 37 -1.07 1.55 -7.42
C VAL A 37 -2.16 0.60 -7.88
N ASP A 38 -2.06 0.21 -9.15
CA ASP A 38 -2.82 -0.92 -9.68
C ASP A 38 -2.21 -2.22 -9.18
N SER A 39 -2.89 -2.88 -8.24
CA SER A 39 -2.44 -4.17 -7.69
C SER A 39 -2.40 -5.29 -8.74
N SER A 40 -3.13 -5.16 -9.83
CA SER A 40 -3.17 -6.15 -10.91
C SER A 40 -1.93 -6.07 -11.81
N LEU A 41 -1.25 -4.93 -11.77
CA LEU A 41 0.00 -4.66 -12.51
C LEU A 41 1.22 -4.64 -11.58
N THR A 42 1.03 -4.90 -10.29
CA THR A 42 2.10 -4.87 -9.27
C THR A 42 2.30 -6.28 -8.71
N PRO A 43 3.31 -7.04 -9.19
CA PRO A 43 3.62 -8.35 -8.65
C PRO A 43 3.83 -8.34 -7.13
N GLY A 44 3.35 -9.39 -6.46
CA GLY A 44 3.37 -9.48 -4.99
C GLY A 44 2.13 -8.90 -4.29
N LEU A 45 1.34 -8.09 -4.99
CA LEU A 45 0.02 -7.64 -4.50
C LEU A 45 -1.10 -8.56 -4.97
N ARG A 46 -2.22 -8.52 -4.22
CA ARG A 46 -3.44 -9.24 -4.61
C ARG A 46 -4.11 -8.49 -5.77
N PRO A 47 -4.33 -9.11 -6.93
CA PRO A 47 -4.91 -8.43 -8.09
C PRO A 47 -6.38 -8.05 -7.87
N GLY A 48 -6.88 -7.09 -8.67
CA GLY A 48 -8.28 -6.66 -8.64
C GLY A 48 -8.57 -5.45 -7.74
N TYR A 49 -7.54 -4.78 -7.23
CA TYR A 49 -7.64 -3.63 -6.32
C TYR A 49 -6.85 -2.41 -6.81
N TRP A 50 -7.31 -1.23 -6.40
CA TRP A 50 -6.47 -0.04 -6.25
C TRP A 50 -5.92 -0.04 -4.82
N ALA A 51 -4.62 -0.20 -4.67
CA ALA A 51 -3.98 -0.23 -3.36
C ALA A 51 -3.38 1.13 -3.04
N VAL A 52 -3.63 1.64 -1.84
CA VAL A 52 -2.90 2.78 -1.30
C VAL A 52 -1.70 2.24 -0.55
N VAL A 53 -0.51 2.65 -0.96
CA VAL A 53 0.76 2.13 -0.45
C VAL A 53 1.65 3.27 0.02
N SER A 54 2.62 2.95 0.88
CA SER A 54 3.68 3.90 1.25
C SER A 54 4.56 4.23 0.04
N ASP A 55 5.00 5.49 -0.06
CA ASP A 55 6.02 5.88 -1.05
C ASP A 55 7.40 5.34 -0.69
N GLU A 56 7.65 5.14 0.61
CA GLU A 56 8.88 4.55 1.13
C GLU A 56 8.90 3.03 0.90
N TRP A 57 10.10 2.51 0.62
CA TRP A 57 10.39 1.09 0.45
C TRP A 57 11.39 0.63 1.49
N PHE A 58 11.26 -0.62 1.92
CA PHE A 58 12.04 -1.20 3.00
C PHE A 58 12.77 -2.44 2.53
N SER A 59 13.94 -2.69 3.12
CA SER A 59 14.76 -3.86 2.83
C SER A 59 14.20 -5.13 3.46
N THR A 60 13.50 -4.99 4.59
CA THR A 60 12.97 -6.12 5.36
C THR A 60 11.53 -5.93 5.81
N LYS A 61 10.80 -7.04 5.99
CA LYS A 61 9.43 -7.04 6.54
C LYS A 61 9.33 -6.38 7.92
N PRO A 62 10.23 -6.63 8.89
CA PRO A 62 10.15 -6.00 10.20
C PRO A 62 10.33 -4.47 10.15
N GLU A 63 11.20 -3.95 9.27
CA GLU A 63 11.34 -2.51 9.06
C GLU A 63 10.05 -1.90 8.54
N ALA A 64 9.47 -2.48 7.50
CA ALA A 64 8.19 -2.04 6.96
C ALA A 64 7.10 -2.04 8.05
N ASN A 65 6.94 -3.12 8.80
CA ASN A 65 5.93 -3.21 9.85
C ASN A 65 6.11 -2.13 10.95
N ARG A 66 7.34 -1.76 11.31
CA ARG A 66 7.59 -0.67 12.27
C ARG A 66 7.15 0.69 11.73
N ALA A 67 7.26 0.90 10.42
CA ALA A 67 6.86 2.14 9.77
C ALA A 67 5.34 2.39 9.75
N CYS A 68 4.50 1.40 10.10
CA CYS A 68 3.05 1.62 10.23
C CYS A 68 2.68 2.76 11.20
N GLY A 69 3.50 3.00 12.22
CA GLY A 69 3.31 4.10 13.17
C GLY A 69 3.35 5.49 12.51
N VAL A 70 4.09 5.66 11.41
CA VAL A 70 4.14 6.90 10.62
C VAL A 70 2.76 7.27 10.05
N PHE A 71 1.97 6.25 9.72
CA PHE A 71 0.63 6.39 9.15
C PHE A 71 -0.45 6.46 10.26
N GLY A 72 -0.06 6.52 11.54
CA GLY A 72 -0.98 6.46 12.68
C GLY A 72 -1.65 5.09 12.85
N ARG A 73 -1.03 4.02 12.34
CA ARG A 73 -1.62 2.66 12.33
C ARG A 73 -0.73 1.66 13.06
N SER A 74 -1.35 0.62 13.59
CA SER A 74 -0.63 -0.56 14.07
C SER A 74 -0.47 -1.58 12.95
N ALA A 75 0.65 -2.31 12.93
CA ALA A 75 0.89 -3.38 11.97
C ALA A 75 -0.18 -4.48 12.13
N SER A 76 -1.14 -4.50 11.22
CA SER A 76 -2.38 -5.29 11.29
C SER A 76 -3.11 -5.23 9.95
N GLY A 77 -4.38 -5.67 9.88
CA GLY A 77 -5.18 -5.56 8.64
C GLY A 77 -5.28 -4.14 8.07
N ALA A 78 -5.09 -3.10 8.89
CA ALA A 78 -5.11 -1.70 8.47
C ALA A 78 -3.75 -1.17 7.96
N CYS A 79 -2.65 -1.89 8.19
CA CYS A 79 -1.32 -1.55 7.69
C CYS A 79 -0.47 -2.82 7.69
N TYR A 80 -0.17 -3.36 6.51
CA TYR A 80 0.59 -4.61 6.41
C TYR A 80 1.66 -4.54 5.33
N ALA A 81 2.81 -5.15 5.65
CA ALA A 81 3.92 -5.22 4.72
C ALA A 81 3.69 -6.26 3.61
N ARG A 82 4.06 -5.91 2.38
CA ARG A 82 4.11 -6.81 1.22
C ARG A 82 5.45 -6.69 0.50
N LEU A 83 6.00 -7.84 0.13
CA LEU A 83 7.11 -7.93 -0.80
C LEU A 83 6.53 -7.74 -2.21
N VAL A 84 7.07 -6.77 -2.95
CA VAL A 84 6.71 -6.51 -4.34
C VAL A 84 7.89 -6.80 -5.25
N GLY A 85 7.60 -7.22 -6.48
CA GLY A 85 8.64 -7.62 -7.44
C GLY A 85 8.51 -9.00 -8.00
#